data_AF-A0A9J6GET8-F1
#
_entry.id   AF-A0A9J6GET8-F1
#
_cell.length_a   1.000
_cell.length_b   1.000
_cell.length_c   1.000
_cell.angle_alpha   90.00
_cell.angle_beta   90.00
_cell.angle_gamma   90.00
#
_symmetry.space_group_name_H-M   'P 1'
#
loop_
_entity.id
_entity.type
_entity.pdbx_description
1 polymer ?
#
loop_
_entity_poly.entity_id
_entity_poly.type
_entity_poly.pdbx_seq_one_letter_code
_entity_poly.pdbx_strand_id
1 'polypeptide(L)'
;MGVKTAVQLFSPPVTAALQYLKDQAGHTCDLEFANVGPTVESCRSLRKWFALMDVSNTVQYLHTNDPDSRHFTDPDDERLTWLETAFLNYISSLKAESLTEIYLIKETEHALVLTTTSNVLCIRFLLNDRAFKFVITRKFSSDPIESLLGFLRRSAGCNDALDMRSVVCGLEKMLKTGTVSSSMYSKVNASTTFFSATSITCNQVHIPSTGSGFFPEAAERGLLEHCTSPVQRLADPEVASVALMGGYLVRVVHEKWNCQTCFELVEKPKGDAPVDGLIKHQDRGGLKYPTSELVAVIMGIKKFVEAMLPHRRTITKPLDESVKRAVRVLMNIPVLVCEIQRGRAQGGFPGTFV
;
A
#
# COMPACT_ATOMS: atom_id res chain seq x y z
N MET A 1 6.48 -18.70 -7.77
CA MET A 1 5.28 -18.64 -6.90
C MET A 1 5.05 -17.19 -6.46
N GLY A 2 3.80 -16.75 -6.36
CA GLY A 2 3.44 -15.34 -6.13
C GLY A 2 3.02 -15.02 -4.69
N VAL A 3 3.97 -15.00 -3.74
CA VAL A 3 3.70 -14.65 -2.33
C VAL A 3 3.06 -13.26 -2.22
N LYS A 4 3.49 -12.31 -3.06
CA LYS A 4 2.93 -10.96 -3.12
C LYS A 4 1.41 -10.96 -3.34
N THR A 5 0.91 -11.80 -4.23
CA THR A 5 -0.52 -11.90 -4.53
C THR A 5 -1.31 -12.41 -3.32
N ALA A 6 -0.78 -13.43 -2.63
CA ALA A 6 -1.40 -13.95 -1.41
C ALA A 6 -1.44 -12.89 -0.30
N VAL A 7 -0.34 -12.16 -0.08
CA VAL A 7 -0.30 -11.08 0.92
C VAL A 7 -1.26 -9.94 0.56
N GLN A 8 -1.41 -9.62 -0.74
CA GLN A 8 -2.35 -8.61 -1.22
C GLN A 8 -3.82 -9.02 -1.01
N LEU A 9 -4.13 -10.31 -1.13
CA LEU A 9 -5.49 -10.82 -0.89
C LEU A 9 -5.95 -10.56 0.55
N PHE A 10 -5.06 -10.72 1.53
CA PHE A 10 -5.36 -10.48 2.94
C PHE A 10 -5.06 -9.04 3.40
N SER A 11 -4.92 -8.10 2.47
CA SER A 11 -4.49 -6.74 2.80
C SER A 11 -5.60 -5.91 3.48
N PRO A 12 -5.23 -4.86 4.25
CA PRO A 12 -6.20 -3.95 4.84
C PRO A 12 -7.17 -3.31 3.83
N PRO A 13 -6.74 -2.88 2.62
CA PRO A 13 -7.67 -2.37 1.62
C PRO A 13 -8.74 -3.38 1.19
N VAL A 14 -8.39 -4.66 1.03
CA VAL A 14 -9.36 -5.71 0.66
C VAL A 14 -10.36 -5.93 1.78
N THR A 15 -9.88 -6.09 3.01
CA THR A 15 -10.77 -6.31 4.17
C THR A 15 -11.66 -5.10 4.47
N ALA A 16 -11.15 -3.88 4.27
CA ALA A 16 -11.94 -2.66 4.37
C ALA A 16 -12.99 -2.54 3.28
N ALA A 17 -12.67 -2.92 2.04
CA ALA A 17 -13.63 -2.95 0.94
C ALA A 17 -14.75 -3.96 1.21
N LEU A 18 -14.42 -5.19 1.61
CA LEU A 18 -15.43 -6.19 1.96
C LEU A 18 -16.31 -5.75 3.14
N GLN A 19 -15.73 -5.12 4.16
CA GLN A 19 -16.49 -4.55 5.26
C GLN A 19 -17.44 -3.44 4.79
N TYR A 20 -16.96 -2.54 3.92
CA TYR A 20 -17.79 -1.49 3.34
C TYR A 20 -18.96 -2.07 2.54
N LEU A 21 -18.69 -3.06 1.68
CA LEU A 21 -19.72 -3.73 0.88
C LEU A 21 -20.76 -4.42 1.76
N LYS A 22 -20.34 -5.02 2.88
CA LYS A 22 -21.24 -5.58 3.90
C LYS A 22 -22.14 -4.51 4.50
N ASP A 23 -21.56 -3.40 4.94
CA ASP A 23 -22.27 -2.32 5.64
C ASP A 23 -23.25 -1.59 4.70
N GLN A 24 -23.04 -1.68 3.37
CA GLN A 24 -23.90 -1.09 2.34
C GLN A 24 -24.73 -2.12 1.55
N ALA A 25 -24.74 -3.39 1.95
CA ALA A 25 -25.45 -4.46 1.28
C ALA A 25 -26.97 -4.19 1.28
N GLY A 26 -27.60 -4.25 0.10
CA GLY A 26 -29.03 -3.96 -0.06
C GLY A 26 -29.38 -2.46 -0.10
N HIS A 27 -28.40 -1.56 0.08
CA HIS A 27 -28.57 -0.12 -0.09
C HIS A 27 -27.96 0.34 -1.41
N THR A 28 -26.62 0.32 -1.49
CA THR A 28 -25.84 0.77 -2.66
C THR A 28 -24.90 -0.32 -3.17
N CYS A 29 -24.86 -1.46 -2.48
CA CYS A 29 -24.10 -2.65 -2.85
C CYS A 29 -25.00 -3.88 -2.92
N ASP A 30 -24.51 -4.93 -3.58
CA ASP A 30 -25.22 -6.19 -3.72
C ASP A 30 -25.54 -6.82 -2.34
N LEU A 31 -26.74 -7.38 -2.21
CA LEU A 31 -27.19 -8.07 -1.01
C LEU A 31 -26.34 -9.32 -0.71
N GLU A 32 -25.71 -9.91 -1.73
CA GLU A 32 -24.79 -11.05 -1.57
C GLU A 32 -23.64 -10.76 -0.58
N PHE A 33 -23.23 -9.50 -0.44
CA PHE A 33 -22.18 -9.11 0.51
C PHE A 33 -22.63 -9.04 1.97
N ALA A 34 -23.92 -9.14 2.28
CA ALA A 34 -24.42 -9.06 3.65
C ALA A 34 -23.78 -10.11 4.58
N ASN A 35 -23.41 -11.27 4.03
CA ASN A 35 -22.86 -12.41 4.77
C ASN A 35 -21.32 -12.52 4.69
N VAL A 36 -20.61 -11.52 4.16
CA VAL A 36 -19.13 -11.59 3.99
C VAL A 36 -18.35 -11.44 5.31
N GLY A 37 -19.03 -11.23 6.44
CA GLY A 37 -18.43 -11.03 7.76
C GLY A 37 -17.38 -12.10 8.16
N PRO A 38 -17.68 -13.41 8.07
CA PRO A 38 -16.71 -14.45 8.38
C PRO A 38 -15.46 -14.43 7.48
N THR A 39 -15.61 -14.04 6.21
CA THR A 39 -14.47 -13.87 5.29
C THR A 39 -13.59 -12.71 5.74
N VAL A 40 -14.18 -11.57 6.11
CA VAL A 40 -13.45 -10.42 6.62
C VAL A 40 -12.66 -10.79 7.87
N GLU A 41 -13.28 -11.51 8.81
CA GLU A 41 -12.62 -11.93 10.05
C GLU A 41 -11.48 -12.91 9.79
N SER A 42 -11.68 -13.86 8.87
CA SER A 42 -10.64 -14.80 8.45
C SER A 42 -9.45 -14.09 7.82
N CYS A 43 -9.71 -13.10 6.94
CA CYS A 43 -8.66 -12.31 6.34
C CYS A 43 -7.89 -11.47 7.37
N ARG A 44 -8.58 -10.87 8.36
CA ARG A 44 -7.94 -10.12 9.45
C ARG A 44 -7.06 -11.02 10.31
N SER A 45 -7.56 -12.20 10.68
CA SER A 45 -6.83 -13.17 11.50
C SER A 45 -5.55 -13.65 10.81
N LEU A 46 -5.64 -14.06 9.54
CA LEU A 46 -4.46 -14.48 8.76
C LEU A 46 -3.48 -13.33 8.52
N ARG A 47 -3.97 -12.12 8.25
CA ARG A 47 -3.12 -10.93 8.08
C ARG A 47 -2.38 -10.56 9.34
N LYS A 48 -3.04 -10.62 10.50
CA LYS A 48 -2.43 -10.36 11.81
C LYS A 48 -1.36 -11.40 12.10
N TRP A 49 -1.67 -12.69 11.94
CA TRP A 49 -0.67 -13.75 12.04
C TRP A 49 0.56 -13.48 11.15
N PHE A 50 0.34 -13.15 9.87
CA PHE A 50 1.44 -12.83 8.96
C PHE A 50 2.23 -11.58 9.40
N ALA A 51 1.55 -10.55 9.93
CA ALA A 51 2.21 -9.33 10.45
C ALA A 51 3.21 -9.66 11.56
N LEU A 52 2.79 -10.53 12.48
CA LEU A 52 3.57 -10.93 13.65
C LEU A 52 4.73 -11.84 13.26
N MET A 53 4.57 -12.65 12.21
CA MET A 53 5.61 -13.56 11.71
C MET A 53 6.59 -12.92 10.72
N ASP A 54 6.28 -11.74 10.16
CA ASP A 54 7.13 -10.99 9.22
C ASP A 54 7.50 -9.59 9.74
N VAL A 55 7.78 -9.46 11.04
CA VAL A 55 8.34 -8.22 11.58
C VAL A 55 9.76 -8.09 11.01
N SER A 56 10.02 -7.02 10.23
CA SER A 56 11.24 -6.91 9.44
C SER A 56 12.34 -6.07 10.10
N ASN A 57 11.95 -5.06 10.88
CA ASN A 57 12.87 -4.10 11.49
C ASN A 57 12.22 -3.37 12.68
N THR A 58 12.98 -2.53 13.37
CA THR A 58 12.53 -1.86 14.59
C THR A 58 11.72 -0.59 14.36
N VAL A 59 11.61 -0.09 13.13
CA VAL A 59 10.93 1.17 12.78
C VAL A 59 9.71 0.97 11.88
N GLN A 60 9.46 -0.25 11.39
CA GLN A 60 8.39 -0.58 10.45
C GLN A 60 7.04 -0.07 10.97
N TYR A 61 6.72 -0.38 12.23
CA TYR A 61 5.48 0.01 12.88
C TYR A 61 5.24 1.53 12.94
N LEU A 62 6.30 2.33 12.98
CA LEU A 62 6.21 3.79 12.96
C LEU A 62 5.79 4.29 11.57
N HIS A 63 6.39 3.73 10.52
CA HIS A 63 6.10 4.12 9.14
C HIS A 63 4.74 3.61 8.65
N THR A 64 4.35 2.40 9.05
CA THR A 64 3.07 1.79 8.65
C THR A 64 1.93 2.12 9.61
N ASN A 65 2.22 2.77 10.74
CA ASN A 65 1.30 2.96 11.86
C ASN A 65 0.57 1.65 12.20
N ASP A 66 1.35 0.58 12.37
CA ASP A 66 0.86 -0.79 12.54
C ASP A 66 1.50 -1.44 13.77
N PRO A 67 0.82 -1.44 14.93
CA PRO A 67 1.39 -1.96 16.17
C PRO A 67 1.75 -3.45 16.08
N ASP A 68 1.06 -4.23 15.24
CA ASP A 68 1.39 -5.65 15.05
C ASP A 68 2.76 -5.84 14.38
N SER A 69 3.23 -4.86 13.59
CA SER A 69 4.54 -4.93 12.95
C SER A 69 5.72 -4.46 13.83
N ARG A 70 5.48 -4.22 15.12
CA ARG A 70 6.53 -3.82 16.09
C ARG A 70 7.41 -5.01 16.45
N HIS A 71 8.71 -4.79 16.65
CA HIS A 71 9.60 -5.80 17.21
C HIS A 71 9.17 -6.22 18.62
N PHE A 72 9.45 -7.45 19.01
CA PHE A 72 9.13 -7.94 20.35
C PHE A 72 10.22 -7.51 21.32
N THR A 73 9.83 -6.88 22.43
CA THR A 73 10.74 -6.46 23.50
C THR A 73 10.39 -7.08 24.85
N ASP A 74 9.18 -7.63 24.97
CA ASP A 74 8.60 -8.12 26.20
C ASP A 74 8.22 -9.61 26.01
N PRO A 75 8.70 -10.53 26.88
CA PRO A 75 8.27 -11.93 26.85
C PRO A 75 6.76 -12.13 27.07
N ASP A 76 6.10 -11.19 27.74
CA ASP A 76 4.68 -11.22 28.09
C ASP A 76 3.83 -10.33 27.16
N ASP A 77 4.38 -9.94 26.00
CA ASP A 77 3.69 -9.16 24.98
C ASP A 77 2.36 -9.82 24.58
N GLU A 78 1.26 -9.06 24.67
CA GLU A 78 -0.10 -9.54 24.36
C GLU A 78 -0.22 -10.16 22.96
N ARG A 79 0.64 -9.75 22.02
CA ARG A 79 0.67 -10.31 20.67
C ARG A 79 1.18 -11.75 20.65
N LEU A 80 2.09 -12.12 21.56
CA LEU A 80 2.53 -13.51 21.74
C LEU A 80 1.40 -14.35 22.32
N THR A 81 0.70 -13.82 23.33
CA THR A 81 -0.49 -14.47 23.90
C THR A 81 -1.57 -14.67 22.85
N TRP A 82 -1.82 -13.66 21.99
CA TRP A 82 -2.78 -13.78 20.89
C TRP A 82 -2.40 -14.89 19.90
N LEU A 83 -1.11 -15.04 19.55
CA LEU A 83 -0.65 -16.12 18.68
C LEU A 83 -0.88 -17.50 19.29
N GLU A 84 -0.54 -17.66 20.57
CA GLU A 84 -0.59 -18.95 21.28
C GLU A 84 -2.03 -19.37 21.64
N THR A 85 -2.91 -18.41 21.91
CA THR A 85 -4.27 -18.69 22.39
C THR A 85 -5.31 -18.40 21.32
N ALA A 86 -5.57 -17.12 21.04
CA ALA A 86 -6.65 -16.69 20.16
C ALA A 86 -6.51 -17.25 18.74
N PHE A 87 -5.32 -17.18 18.15
CA PHE A 87 -5.10 -17.66 16.79
C PHE A 87 -5.13 -19.19 16.70
N LEU A 88 -4.47 -19.92 17.60
CA LEU A 88 -4.54 -21.39 17.59
C LEU A 88 -5.95 -21.91 17.87
N ASN A 89 -6.69 -21.29 18.80
CA ASN A 89 -8.10 -21.62 19.03
C ASN A 89 -8.95 -21.34 17.79
N TYR A 90 -8.71 -20.22 17.09
CA TYR A 90 -9.38 -19.94 15.82
C TYR A 90 -9.12 -21.03 14.77
N ILE A 91 -7.88 -21.50 14.61
CA ILE A 91 -7.54 -22.60 13.69
C ILE A 91 -8.23 -23.91 14.13
N SER A 92 -8.27 -24.22 15.43
CA SER A 92 -8.97 -25.39 15.95
C SER A 92 -10.49 -25.33 15.73
N SER A 93 -11.13 -24.19 15.97
CA SER A 93 -12.54 -23.97 15.68
C SER A 93 -12.82 -24.08 14.18
N LEU A 94 -11.99 -23.47 13.34
CA LEU A 94 -12.12 -23.57 11.89
C LEU A 94 -12.08 -25.03 11.42
N LYS A 95 -11.18 -25.84 11.98
CA LYS A 95 -11.12 -27.28 11.70
C LYS A 95 -12.37 -28.03 12.14
N ALA A 96 -12.91 -27.71 13.31
CA ALA A 96 -14.09 -28.39 13.84
C ALA A 96 -15.37 -28.07 13.05
N GLU A 97 -15.45 -26.86 12.50
CA GLU A 97 -16.64 -26.35 11.80
C GLU A 97 -16.57 -26.53 10.27
N SER A 98 -15.38 -26.75 9.71
CA SER A 98 -15.19 -26.92 8.27
C SER A 98 -15.44 -28.35 7.80
N LEU A 99 -15.96 -28.49 6.58
CA LEU A 99 -15.90 -29.75 5.85
C LEU A 99 -14.43 -30.08 5.53
N THR A 100 -14.04 -31.36 5.66
CA THR A 100 -12.66 -31.83 5.46
C THR A 100 -12.08 -31.41 4.10
N GLU A 101 -12.91 -31.31 3.06
CA GLU A 101 -12.49 -30.95 1.69
C GLU A 101 -12.22 -29.44 1.49
N ILE A 102 -12.74 -28.59 2.38
CA ILE A 102 -12.67 -27.12 2.28
C ILE A 102 -11.69 -26.55 3.32
N TYR A 103 -11.16 -27.40 4.20
CA TYR A 103 -10.18 -27.03 5.21
C TYR A 103 -8.73 -27.08 4.66
N LEU A 104 -7.78 -26.58 5.45
CA LEU A 104 -6.35 -26.73 5.18
C LEU A 104 -5.96 -28.20 5.09
N ILE A 105 -5.04 -28.54 4.18
CA ILE A 105 -4.44 -29.88 4.17
C ILE A 105 -3.67 -30.12 5.46
N LYS A 106 -3.55 -31.39 5.86
CA LYS A 106 -2.94 -31.81 7.13
C LYS A 106 -1.53 -31.23 7.32
N GLU A 107 -0.74 -31.20 6.25
CA GLU A 107 0.62 -30.68 6.25
C GLU A 107 0.64 -29.17 6.53
N THR A 108 -0.28 -28.40 5.92
CA THR A 108 -0.38 -26.95 6.10
C THR A 108 -0.88 -26.60 7.49
N GLU A 109 -1.89 -27.30 8.01
CA GLU A 109 -2.34 -27.13 9.40
C GLU A 109 -1.17 -27.38 10.36
N HIS A 110 -0.50 -28.54 10.23
CA HIS A 110 0.58 -28.90 11.14
C HIS A 110 1.74 -27.89 11.06
N ALA A 111 2.13 -27.48 9.85
CA ALA A 111 3.16 -26.47 9.66
C ALA A 111 2.78 -25.12 10.28
N LEU A 112 1.52 -24.70 10.15
CA LEU A 112 1.02 -23.45 10.72
C LEU A 112 1.06 -23.46 12.25
N VAL A 113 0.57 -24.53 12.87
CA VAL A 113 0.59 -24.70 14.34
C VAL A 113 2.04 -24.78 14.84
N LEU A 114 2.86 -25.64 14.23
CA LEU A 114 4.27 -25.80 14.62
C LEU A 114 5.05 -24.50 14.51
N THR A 115 4.93 -23.78 13.39
CA THR A 115 5.60 -22.49 13.17
C THR A 115 5.15 -21.45 14.21
N THR A 116 3.85 -21.40 14.51
CA THR A 116 3.32 -20.46 15.49
C THR A 116 3.87 -20.74 16.88
N THR A 117 3.74 -21.98 17.36
CA THR A 117 4.19 -22.38 18.69
C THR A 117 5.71 -22.24 18.83
N SER A 118 6.48 -22.73 17.85
CA SER A 118 7.94 -22.65 17.89
C SER A 118 8.44 -21.21 17.88
N ASN A 119 7.85 -20.30 17.10
CA ASN A 119 8.24 -18.90 17.08
C ASN A 119 7.94 -18.22 18.42
N VAL A 120 6.77 -18.45 19.02
CA VAL A 120 6.44 -17.88 20.35
C VAL A 120 7.44 -18.35 21.41
N LEU A 121 7.71 -19.65 21.48
CA LEU A 121 8.69 -20.22 22.42
C LEU A 121 10.10 -19.67 22.18
N CYS A 122 10.53 -19.57 20.92
CA CYS A 122 11.83 -19.02 20.55
C CYS A 122 11.95 -17.54 20.95
N ILE A 123 10.92 -16.73 20.72
CA ILE A 123 10.91 -15.30 21.11
C ILE A 123 11.08 -15.19 22.63
N ARG A 124 10.26 -15.90 23.41
CA ARG A 124 10.35 -15.88 24.88
C ARG A 124 11.73 -16.32 25.37
N PHE A 125 12.28 -17.40 24.81
CA PHE A 125 13.62 -17.87 25.14
C PHE A 125 14.72 -16.84 24.83
N LEU A 126 14.64 -16.18 23.68
CA LEU A 126 15.62 -15.16 23.30
C LEU A 126 15.56 -13.93 24.22
N LEU A 127 14.35 -13.51 24.62
CA LEU A 127 14.15 -12.37 25.51
C LEU A 127 14.52 -12.71 26.96
N ASN A 128 14.03 -13.82 27.52
CA ASN A 128 14.22 -14.20 28.92
C ASN A 128 15.58 -14.84 29.19
N ASP A 129 15.90 -15.94 28.52
CA ASP A 129 17.08 -16.76 28.82
C ASP A 129 18.36 -16.22 28.16
N ARG A 130 18.23 -15.56 27.00
CA ARG A 130 19.37 -15.01 26.26
C ARG A 130 19.54 -13.50 26.38
N ALA A 131 18.63 -12.83 27.11
CA ALA A 131 18.67 -11.39 27.36
C ALA A 131 18.82 -10.54 26.09
N PHE A 132 18.18 -10.95 24.99
CA PHE A 132 18.10 -10.12 23.79
C PHE A 132 17.25 -8.88 24.08
N LYS A 133 17.70 -7.71 23.61
CA LYS A 133 16.93 -6.47 23.77
C LYS A 133 15.63 -6.47 22.98
N PHE A 134 15.61 -7.21 21.87
CA PHE A 134 14.44 -7.37 21.02
C PHE A 134 14.58 -8.59 20.10
N VAL A 135 13.46 -9.02 19.53
CA VAL A 135 13.39 -10.09 18.52
C VAL A 135 12.62 -9.62 17.28
N ILE A 136 13.12 -10.01 16.10
CA ILE A 136 12.56 -9.71 14.77
C ILE A 136 12.25 -11.05 14.09
N THR A 137 10.98 -11.33 13.84
CA THR A 137 10.50 -12.64 13.37
C THR A 137 10.85 -12.93 11.91
N ARG A 138 11.05 -11.91 11.07
CA ARG A 138 11.53 -12.10 9.69
C ARG A 138 12.89 -12.81 9.62
N LYS A 139 13.67 -12.83 10.70
CA LYS A 139 14.94 -13.57 10.75
C LYS A 139 14.77 -15.09 10.90
N PHE A 140 13.55 -15.57 11.13
CA PHE A 140 13.23 -17.00 11.19
C PHE A 140 12.82 -17.59 9.84
N SER A 141 12.60 -16.76 8.80
CA SER A 141 12.19 -17.24 7.47
C SER A 141 13.37 -17.64 6.57
N SER A 142 13.07 -18.43 5.54
CA SER A 142 14.01 -18.82 4.48
C SER A 142 14.22 -17.77 3.39
N ASP A 143 13.52 -16.62 3.44
CA ASP A 143 13.61 -15.56 2.42
C ASP A 143 15.06 -15.19 2.02
N PRO A 144 16.03 -15.05 2.96
CA PRO A 144 17.40 -14.71 2.58
C PRO A 144 18.06 -15.81 1.73
N ILE A 145 17.74 -17.08 1.98
CA ILE A 145 18.23 -18.23 1.21
C ILE A 145 17.57 -18.23 -0.17
N GLU A 146 16.27 -17.98 -0.26
CA GLU A 146 15.57 -17.88 -1.55
C GLU A 146 16.08 -16.72 -2.40
N SER A 147 16.40 -15.58 -1.77
CA SER A 147 17.02 -14.43 -2.42
C SER A 147 18.42 -14.77 -2.95
N LEU A 148 19.22 -15.52 -2.20
CA LEU A 148 20.52 -16.05 -2.63
C LEU A 148 20.37 -16.95 -3.87
N LEU A 149 19.41 -17.89 -3.84
CA LEU A 149 19.14 -18.76 -5.00
C LEU A 149 18.67 -17.96 -6.22
N GLY A 150 17.81 -16.95 -6.03
CA GLY A 150 17.40 -16.04 -7.10
C GLY A 150 18.58 -15.26 -7.68
N PHE A 151 19.51 -14.82 -6.84
CA PHE A 151 20.73 -14.17 -7.29
C PHE A 151 21.61 -15.11 -8.12
N LEU A 152 21.82 -16.35 -7.66
CA LEU A 152 22.59 -17.35 -8.41
C LEU A 152 22.02 -17.57 -9.82
N ARG A 153 20.70 -17.72 -9.94
CA ARG A 153 20.01 -17.85 -11.24
C ARG A 153 20.28 -16.65 -12.15
N ARG A 154 20.15 -15.42 -11.63
CA ARG A 154 20.43 -14.19 -12.38
C ARG A 154 21.88 -14.12 -12.83
N SER A 155 22.83 -14.54 -11.99
CA SER A 155 24.26 -14.54 -12.31
C SER A 155 24.63 -15.49 -13.46
N ALA A 156 23.79 -16.48 -13.72
CA ALA A 156 23.90 -17.46 -14.80
C ALA A 156 22.91 -17.17 -15.95
N GLY A 157 22.58 -15.90 -16.21
CA GLY A 157 21.71 -15.52 -17.32
C GLY A 157 20.23 -15.84 -17.12
N CYS A 158 19.76 -15.83 -15.87
CA CYS A 158 18.39 -16.20 -15.48
C CYS A 158 18.04 -17.67 -15.82
N ASN A 159 19.02 -18.58 -15.78
CA ASN A 159 18.75 -20.01 -15.87
C ASN A 159 18.04 -20.49 -14.59
N ASP A 160 16.80 -20.96 -14.74
CA ASP A 160 15.98 -21.44 -13.61
C ASP A 160 16.47 -22.78 -13.03
N ALA A 161 17.14 -23.59 -13.85
CA ALA A 161 17.66 -24.91 -13.49
C ALA A 161 19.19 -24.90 -13.55
N LEU A 162 19.83 -24.52 -12.44
CA LEU A 162 21.29 -24.54 -12.31
C LEU A 162 21.77 -25.97 -12.03
N ASP A 163 22.82 -26.40 -12.73
CA ASP A 163 23.58 -27.57 -12.34
C ASP A 163 24.53 -27.25 -11.17
N MET A 164 25.02 -28.29 -10.49
CA MET A 164 25.89 -28.12 -9.32
C MET A 164 27.14 -27.29 -9.65
N ARG A 165 27.69 -27.42 -10.86
CA ARG A 165 28.86 -26.65 -11.30
C ARG A 165 28.54 -25.17 -11.39
N SER A 166 27.41 -24.79 -11.99
CA SER A 166 26.98 -23.39 -12.07
C SER A 166 26.73 -22.80 -10.68
N VAL A 167 26.18 -23.57 -9.75
CA VAL A 167 26.00 -23.13 -8.36
C VAL A 167 27.34 -22.85 -7.68
N VAL A 168 28.30 -23.79 -7.75
CA VAL A 168 29.63 -23.63 -7.14
C VAL A 168 30.37 -22.45 -7.77
N CYS A 169 30.41 -22.36 -9.10
CA CYS A 169 31.05 -21.23 -9.78
C CYS A 169 30.37 -19.89 -9.44
N GLY A 170 29.04 -19.86 -9.31
CA GLY A 170 28.28 -18.68 -8.91
C GLY A 170 28.64 -18.22 -7.49
N LEU A 171 28.67 -19.14 -6.53
CA LEU A 171 29.07 -18.85 -5.14
C LEU A 171 30.52 -18.37 -5.06
N GLU A 172 31.45 -19.05 -5.75
CA GLU A 172 32.84 -18.61 -5.82
C GLU A 172 32.97 -17.22 -6.42
N LYS A 173 32.24 -16.94 -7.51
CA LYS A 173 32.22 -15.62 -8.14
C LYS A 173 31.75 -14.58 -7.15
N MET A 174 30.64 -14.80 -6.45
CA MET A 174 30.11 -13.86 -5.44
C MET A 174 31.14 -13.51 -4.36
N LEU A 175 31.86 -14.51 -3.85
CA LEU A 175 32.90 -14.33 -2.86
C LEU A 175 34.11 -13.58 -3.43
N LYS A 176 34.53 -13.90 -4.65
CA LYS A 176 35.69 -13.28 -5.33
C LYS A 176 35.41 -11.85 -5.77
N THR A 177 34.19 -11.53 -6.20
CA THR A 177 33.80 -10.20 -6.70
C THR A 177 33.25 -9.28 -5.63
N GLY A 178 33.03 -9.77 -4.40
CA GLY A 178 32.43 -8.99 -3.32
C GLY A 178 31.00 -8.51 -3.60
N THR A 179 30.31 -9.12 -4.58
CA THR A 179 28.93 -8.70 -4.96
C THR A 179 27.92 -8.97 -3.85
N VAL A 180 28.26 -9.88 -2.94
CA VAL A 180 27.60 -10.01 -1.63
C VAL A 180 28.65 -9.75 -0.56
N SER A 181 28.47 -8.63 0.14
CA SER A 181 29.27 -8.25 1.29
C SER A 181 28.53 -8.60 2.59
N SER A 182 29.27 -8.87 3.67
CA SER A 182 28.65 -8.93 4.98
C SER A 182 28.09 -7.56 5.33
N SER A 183 26.95 -7.54 6.03
CA SER A 183 26.39 -6.30 6.57
C SER A 183 27.44 -5.61 7.45
N MET A 184 27.48 -4.27 7.44
CA MET A 184 28.34 -3.48 8.33
C MET A 184 28.09 -3.79 9.83
N TYR A 185 26.93 -4.36 10.16
CA TYR A 185 26.55 -4.77 11.50
C TYR A 185 26.76 -6.27 11.77
N SER A 186 27.27 -7.02 10.79
CA SER A 186 27.61 -8.43 10.95
C SER A 186 28.92 -8.57 11.74
N LYS A 187 29.00 -9.56 12.63
CA LYS A 187 30.25 -9.93 13.34
C LYS A 187 31.22 -10.76 12.46
N VAL A 188 31.01 -10.76 11.14
CA VAL A 188 31.81 -11.52 10.18
C VAL A 188 32.66 -10.54 9.36
N ASN A 189 33.98 -10.75 9.37
CA ASN A 189 34.95 -9.93 8.65
C ASN A 189 34.56 -9.81 7.17
N ALA A 190 34.35 -8.58 6.70
CA ALA A 190 34.13 -8.29 5.28
C ALA A 190 35.49 -8.11 4.58
N SER A 191 35.72 -8.80 3.45
CA SER A 191 36.83 -8.45 2.57
C SER A 191 36.50 -7.16 1.84
N THR A 192 37.17 -6.06 2.20
CA THR A 192 36.99 -4.71 1.62
C THR A 192 37.75 -4.51 0.30
N THR A 193 38.23 -5.58 -0.34
CA THR A 193 39.25 -5.50 -1.40
C THR A 193 38.71 -5.38 -2.82
N PHE A 194 37.41 -5.17 -3.05
CA PHE A 194 36.87 -5.09 -4.41
C PHE A 194 35.93 -3.90 -4.63
N PHE A 195 36.39 -2.95 -5.46
CA PHE A 195 35.58 -1.88 -6.05
C PHE A 195 35.13 -2.34 -7.45
N SER A 196 33.83 -2.60 -7.64
CA SER A 196 33.31 -2.77 -8.99
C SER A 196 33.00 -1.40 -9.59
N ALA A 197 33.78 -1.05 -10.61
CA ALA A 197 33.68 0.18 -11.36
C ALA A 197 32.40 0.24 -12.25
N THR A 198 31.85 1.44 -12.31
CA THR A 198 31.10 2.08 -13.41
C THR A 198 29.80 1.46 -13.92
N SER A 199 28.73 2.18 -13.64
CA SER A 199 27.39 2.13 -14.21
C SER A 199 27.39 2.08 -15.75
N ILE A 200 26.67 1.12 -16.32
CA ILE A 200 26.27 1.15 -17.72
C ILE A 200 25.05 2.07 -17.83
N THR A 201 25.25 3.28 -18.30
CA THR A 201 24.17 4.23 -18.63
C THR A 201 23.59 3.85 -19.99
N CYS A 202 22.32 3.43 -20.01
CA CYS A 202 21.58 3.22 -21.25
C CYS A 202 21.06 4.58 -21.73
N ASN A 203 21.62 5.10 -22.82
CA ASN A 203 21.17 6.34 -23.44
C ASN A 203 19.76 6.13 -24.02
N GLN A 204 18.77 6.85 -23.48
CA GLN A 204 17.44 6.91 -24.08
C GLN A 204 17.50 7.74 -25.37
N VAL A 205 17.10 7.13 -26.48
CA VAL A 205 16.94 7.79 -27.77
C VAL A 205 15.68 8.64 -27.73
N HIS A 206 15.84 9.96 -27.86
CA HIS A 206 14.74 10.90 -27.94
C HIS A 206 14.24 10.98 -29.38
N ILE A 207 13.02 10.49 -29.65
CA ILE A 207 12.34 10.71 -30.93
C ILE A 207 11.54 12.03 -30.81
N PRO A 208 11.72 13.01 -31.72
CA PRO A 208 10.87 14.18 -31.75
C PRO A 208 9.55 13.87 -32.45
N SER A 209 8.42 14.04 -31.75
CA SER A 209 7.09 13.96 -32.34
C SER A 209 6.62 15.37 -32.75
N THR A 210 6.72 15.64 -34.05
CA THR A 210 6.01 16.73 -34.73
C THR A 210 4.59 16.27 -35.06
N GLY A 211 3.60 16.80 -34.34
CA GLY A 211 2.19 16.66 -34.64
C GLY A 211 1.37 17.54 -33.68
N SER A 212 0.52 18.43 -34.21
CA SER A 212 -0.41 19.19 -33.37
C SER A 212 -1.46 18.21 -32.84
N GLY A 213 -1.32 17.82 -31.58
CA GLY A 213 -2.18 16.82 -30.97
C GLY A 213 -3.63 17.30 -30.87
N PHE A 214 -4.58 16.44 -31.22
CA PHE A 214 -6.00 16.66 -31.00
C PHE A 214 -6.33 16.40 -29.52
N PHE A 215 -6.94 17.36 -28.84
CA PHE A 215 -7.41 17.24 -27.46
C PHE A 215 -8.95 17.39 -27.45
N PRO A 216 -9.71 16.46 -26.86
CA PRO A 216 -11.16 16.52 -26.85
C PRO A 216 -11.66 17.62 -25.90
N GLU A 217 -12.08 18.76 -26.44
CA GLU A 217 -12.64 19.89 -25.68
C GLU A 217 -13.88 19.52 -24.84
N ALA A 218 -14.59 18.45 -25.23
CA ALA A 218 -15.69 17.89 -24.46
C ALA A 218 -15.25 17.42 -23.06
N ALA A 219 -14.00 16.98 -22.89
CA ALA A 219 -13.47 16.57 -21.60
C ALA A 219 -13.33 17.76 -20.64
N GLU A 220 -12.82 18.90 -21.13
CA GLU A 220 -12.70 20.14 -20.32
C GLU A 220 -14.07 20.69 -19.93
N ARG A 221 -15.03 20.65 -20.86
CA ARG A 221 -16.40 21.08 -20.61
C ARG A 221 -17.09 20.21 -19.55
N GLY A 222 -16.94 18.89 -19.68
CA GLY A 222 -17.47 17.93 -18.70
C GLY A 222 -16.83 18.07 -17.32
N LEU A 223 -15.53 18.40 -17.25
CA LEU A 223 -14.86 18.71 -15.99
C LEU A 223 -15.49 19.93 -15.31
N LEU A 224 -15.64 21.04 -16.05
CA LEU A 224 -16.21 22.27 -15.52
C LEU A 224 -17.65 22.03 -15.00
N GLU A 225 -18.49 21.40 -15.82
CA GLU A 225 -19.88 21.11 -15.47
C GLU A 225 -19.99 20.26 -14.21
N HIS A 226 -19.14 19.24 -14.06
CA HIS A 226 -19.13 18.38 -12.87
C HIS A 226 -18.66 19.07 -11.60
N CYS A 227 -17.82 20.10 -11.73
CA CYS A 227 -17.29 20.86 -10.61
C CYS A 227 -18.19 22.02 -10.18
N THR A 228 -19.06 22.52 -11.07
CA THR A 228 -19.96 23.65 -10.77
C THR A 228 -21.39 23.23 -10.44
N SER A 229 -21.81 22.04 -10.85
CA SER A 229 -23.18 21.58 -10.63
C SER A 229 -23.34 20.91 -9.25
N PRO A 230 -24.38 21.25 -8.47
CA PRO A 230 -24.68 20.57 -7.22
C PRO A 230 -25.21 19.17 -7.53
N VAL A 231 -24.31 18.18 -7.57
CA VAL A 231 -24.71 16.78 -7.78
C VAL A 231 -24.87 16.13 -6.42
N GLN A 232 -26.12 15.85 -6.04
CA GLN A 232 -26.42 14.98 -4.91
C GLN A 232 -26.05 13.55 -5.31
N ARG A 233 -24.90 13.06 -4.81
CA ARG A 233 -24.38 11.74 -5.16
C ARG A 233 -24.80 10.73 -4.10
N LEU A 234 -25.35 9.61 -4.57
CA LEU A 234 -25.53 8.43 -3.73
C LEU A 234 -24.16 7.85 -3.40
N ALA A 235 -24.03 7.31 -2.20
CA ALA A 235 -22.78 6.71 -1.75
C ALA A 235 -22.64 5.30 -2.34
N ASP A 236 -21.98 5.19 -3.49
CA ASP A 236 -21.60 3.91 -4.08
C ASP A 236 -20.11 3.60 -3.79
N PRO A 237 -19.62 2.38 -4.10
CA PRO A 237 -18.21 2.03 -3.92
C PRO A 237 -17.23 2.93 -4.68
N GLU A 238 -17.63 3.50 -5.81
CA GLU A 238 -16.79 4.40 -6.61
C GLU A 238 -16.60 5.73 -5.88
N VAL A 239 -17.68 6.35 -5.41
CA VAL A 239 -17.65 7.62 -4.67
C VAL A 239 -16.89 7.45 -3.35
N ALA A 240 -17.08 6.33 -2.64
CA ALA A 240 -16.31 6.04 -1.42
C ALA A 240 -14.81 5.85 -1.72
N SER A 241 -14.45 5.24 -2.86
CA SER A 241 -13.05 5.08 -3.28
C SER A 241 -12.42 6.42 -3.63
N VAL A 242 -13.20 7.32 -4.23
CA VAL A 242 -12.76 8.70 -4.52
C VAL A 242 -12.63 9.52 -3.25
N ALA A 243 -13.50 9.34 -2.26
CA ALA A 243 -13.34 9.95 -0.94
C ALA A 243 -12.04 9.49 -0.25
N LEU A 244 -11.71 8.19 -0.32
CA LEU A 244 -10.44 7.69 0.19
C LEU A 244 -9.23 8.38 -0.47
N MET A 245 -9.25 8.56 -1.79
CA MET A 245 -8.21 9.33 -2.50
C MET A 245 -8.22 10.81 -2.10
N GLY A 246 -9.39 11.39 -1.87
CA GLY A 246 -9.55 12.75 -1.36
C GLY A 246 -8.89 12.96 0.00
N GLY A 247 -8.99 11.98 0.90
CA GLY A 247 -8.28 12.01 2.19
C GLY A 247 -6.75 12.11 2.03
N TYR A 248 -6.18 11.40 1.06
CA TYR A 248 -4.76 11.55 0.73
C TYR A 248 -4.43 12.96 0.21
N LEU A 249 -5.28 13.52 -0.66
CA LEU A 249 -5.08 14.88 -1.17
C LEU A 249 -5.17 15.94 -0.07
N VAL A 250 -6.09 15.79 0.88
CA VAL A 250 -6.16 16.65 2.08
C VAL A 250 -4.84 16.61 2.84
N ARG A 251 -4.28 15.42 3.08
CA ARG A 251 -2.96 15.29 3.71
C ARG A 251 -1.87 16.03 2.92
N VAL A 252 -1.85 15.90 1.59
CA VAL A 252 -0.88 16.62 0.75
C VAL A 252 -1.04 18.14 0.88
N VAL A 253 -2.28 18.64 1.00
CA VAL A 253 -2.53 20.07 1.26
C VAL A 253 -1.92 20.49 2.60
N HIS A 254 -2.11 19.71 3.66
CA HIS A 254 -1.48 19.97 4.97
C HIS A 254 0.05 19.95 4.94
N GLU A 255 0.66 19.06 4.14
CA GLU A 255 2.12 18.99 4.02
C GLU A 255 2.73 20.15 3.21
N LYS A 256 1.95 20.75 2.30
CA LYS A 256 2.44 21.78 1.36
C LYS A 256 2.05 23.21 1.74
N TRP A 257 0.99 23.37 2.53
CA TRP A 257 0.39 24.68 2.81
C TRP A 257 0.20 24.90 4.31
N ASN A 258 0.34 26.15 4.74
CA ASN A 258 0.06 26.59 6.11
C ASN A 258 -1.08 27.63 6.09
N CYS A 259 -2.29 27.20 5.69
CA CYS A 259 -3.45 28.07 5.58
C CYS A 259 -4.70 27.37 6.11
N GLN A 260 -5.21 27.85 7.25
CA GLN A 260 -6.36 27.25 7.91
C GLN A 260 -7.62 27.26 7.03
N THR A 261 -7.85 28.35 6.29
CA THR A 261 -8.97 28.43 5.34
C THR A 261 -8.83 27.41 4.20
N CYS A 262 -7.60 27.13 3.73
CA CYS A 262 -7.40 26.08 2.74
C CYS A 262 -7.73 24.70 3.30
N PHE A 263 -7.44 24.44 4.58
CA PHE A 263 -7.79 23.19 5.24
C PHE A 263 -9.30 23.03 5.37
N GLU A 264 -10.01 24.07 5.79
CA GLU A 264 -11.47 24.06 5.94
C GLU A 264 -12.24 23.89 4.62
N LEU A 265 -11.64 24.29 3.49
CA LEU A 265 -12.23 24.07 2.16
C LEU A 265 -12.19 22.60 1.73
N VAL A 266 -11.19 21.84 2.18
CA VAL A 266 -10.90 20.49 1.67
C VAL A 266 -11.14 19.39 2.71
N GLU A 267 -11.07 19.70 4.00
CA GLU A 267 -11.21 18.76 5.10
C GLU A 267 -12.52 19.01 5.86
N LYS A 268 -13.24 17.92 6.13
CA LYS A 268 -14.38 17.92 7.06
C LYS A 268 -14.02 17.13 8.32
N PRO A 269 -14.76 17.32 9.43
CA PRO A 269 -14.60 16.46 10.61
C PRO A 269 -14.81 14.98 10.27
N LYS A 270 -14.19 14.10 11.06
CA LYS A 270 -14.41 12.66 10.98
C LYS A 270 -15.91 12.35 11.05
N GLY A 271 -16.40 11.59 10.08
CA GLY A 271 -17.81 11.26 9.93
C GLY A 271 -18.05 9.77 9.72
N ASP A 272 -19.31 9.37 9.94
CA ASP A 272 -19.82 8.01 9.71
C ASP A 272 -20.72 7.94 8.46
N ALA A 273 -20.64 8.95 7.59
CA ALA A 273 -21.40 8.94 6.34
C ALA A 273 -20.93 7.76 5.46
N PRO A 274 -21.83 7.12 4.70
CA PRO A 274 -21.45 6.00 3.83
C PRO A 274 -20.29 6.32 2.88
N VAL A 275 -20.22 7.54 2.33
CA VAL A 275 -19.09 7.98 1.50
C VAL A 275 -17.72 7.89 2.20
N ASP A 276 -17.68 7.96 3.52
CA ASP A 276 -16.47 7.89 4.33
C ASP A 276 -16.14 6.45 4.78
N GLY A 277 -16.99 5.48 4.46
CA GLY A 277 -16.89 4.11 4.98
C GLY A 277 -15.55 3.45 4.70
N LEU A 278 -15.01 3.59 3.48
CA LEU A 278 -13.68 3.05 3.13
C LEU A 278 -12.54 3.71 3.91
N ILE A 279 -12.65 5.01 4.20
CA ILE A 279 -11.69 5.72 5.06
C ILE A 279 -11.80 5.14 6.47
N LYS A 280 -13.01 5.08 7.03
CA LYS A 280 -13.28 4.57 8.37
C LYS A 280 -12.72 3.17 8.60
N HIS A 281 -12.88 2.24 7.66
CA HIS A 281 -12.41 0.86 7.82
C HIS A 281 -10.89 0.70 7.64
N GLN A 282 -10.19 1.69 7.09
CA GLN A 282 -8.73 1.69 6.94
C GLN A 282 -8.02 2.63 7.92
N ASP A 283 -8.75 3.55 8.55
CA ASP A 283 -8.18 4.58 9.39
C ASP A 283 -7.57 3.99 10.66
N ARG A 284 -6.30 4.33 10.87
CA ARG A 284 -5.51 4.00 12.08
C ARG A 284 -5.19 5.25 12.89
N GLY A 285 -6.00 6.30 12.75
CA GLY A 285 -5.84 7.60 13.43
C GLY A 285 -5.05 8.63 12.63
N GLY A 286 -4.87 8.41 11.33
CA GLY A 286 -4.05 9.28 10.47
C GLY A 286 -4.67 9.62 9.12
N LEU A 287 -5.81 9.00 8.76
CA LEU A 287 -6.50 9.34 7.53
C LEU A 287 -7.33 10.61 7.71
N LYS A 288 -7.39 11.41 6.65
CA LYS A 288 -8.15 12.66 6.59
C LYS A 288 -9.47 12.44 5.86
N TYR A 289 -10.46 13.26 6.18
CA TYR A 289 -11.81 13.14 5.65
C TYR A 289 -12.09 14.33 4.71
N PRO A 290 -12.27 14.10 3.40
CA PRO A 290 -12.47 15.19 2.46
C PRO A 290 -13.90 15.76 2.51
N THR A 291 -14.04 17.04 2.19
CA THR A 291 -15.36 17.68 1.96
C THR A 291 -16.09 17.08 0.76
N SER A 292 -17.42 17.16 0.74
CA SER A 292 -18.24 16.70 -0.39
C SER A 292 -17.88 17.39 -1.70
N GLU A 293 -17.50 18.66 -1.59
CA GLU A 293 -17.11 19.52 -2.71
C GLU A 293 -15.76 19.07 -3.28
N LEU A 294 -14.78 18.72 -2.43
CA LEU A 294 -13.52 18.14 -2.90
C LEU A 294 -13.75 16.79 -3.59
N VAL A 295 -14.58 15.92 -3.02
CA VAL A 295 -14.93 14.63 -3.66
C VAL A 295 -15.56 14.86 -5.03
N ALA A 296 -16.43 15.87 -5.17
CA ALA A 296 -17.03 16.24 -6.45
C ALA A 296 -15.99 16.65 -7.50
N VAL A 297 -14.99 17.44 -7.09
CA VAL A 297 -13.88 17.83 -7.97
C VAL A 297 -13.07 16.63 -8.42
N ILE A 298 -12.71 15.72 -7.51
CA ILE A 298 -11.89 14.55 -7.86
C ILE A 298 -12.67 13.61 -8.80
N MET A 299 -13.98 13.46 -8.59
CA MET A 299 -14.86 12.75 -9.54
C MET A 299 -14.86 13.41 -10.93
N GLY A 300 -14.90 14.75 -10.99
CA GLY A 300 -14.77 15.49 -12.24
C GLY A 300 -13.43 15.21 -12.94
N ILE A 301 -12.33 15.22 -12.19
CA ILE A 301 -10.99 14.89 -12.70
C ILE A 301 -10.94 13.44 -13.21
N LYS A 302 -11.52 12.49 -12.48
CA LYS A 302 -11.62 11.09 -12.93
C LYS A 302 -12.31 11.01 -14.29
N LYS A 303 -13.49 11.62 -14.44
CA LYS A 303 -14.25 11.62 -15.70
C LYS A 303 -13.53 12.33 -16.83
N PHE A 304 -12.83 13.42 -16.52
CA PHE A 304 -11.93 14.08 -17.47
C PHE A 304 -10.88 13.09 -17.99
N VAL A 305 -10.17 12.39 -17.09
CA VAL A 305 -9.18 11.38 -17.49
C VAL A 305 -9.81 10.25 -18.31
N GLU A 306 -10.99 9.75 -17.93
CA GLU A 306 -11.71 8.70 -18.67
C GLU A 306 -12.09 9.13 -20.09
N ALA A 307 -12.54 10.38 -20.27
CA ALA A 307 -12.82 10.94 -21.60
C ALA A 307 -11.53 11.13 -22.43
N MET A 308 -10.40 11.39 -21.77
CA MET A 308 -9.10 11.60 -22.41
C MET A 308 -8.40 10.30 -22.84
N LEU A 309 -8.54 9.23 -22.05
CA LEU A 309 -7.81 7.98 -22.22
C LEU A 309 -7.94 7.32 -23.62
N PRO A 310 -9.10 7.33 -24.29
CA PRO A 310 -9.23 6.83 -25.66
C PRO A 310 -8.33 7.58 -26.67
N HIS A 311 -8.11 8.88 -26.44
CA HIS A 311 -7.34 9.77 -27.32
C HIS A 311 -5.86 9.88 -26.95
N ARG A 312 -5.37 9.13 -25.95
CA ARG A 312 -3.98 9.24 -25.45
C ARG A 312 -2.89 9.11 -26.51
N ARG A 313 -3.14 8.37 -27.60
CA ARG A 313 -2.19 8.16 -28.70
C ARG A 313 -2.11 9.35 -29.66
N THR A 314 -3.13 10.18 -29.70
CA THR A 314 -3.21 11.38 -30.58
C THR A 314 -2.74 12.65 -29.88
N ILE A 315 -2.42 12.57 -28.59
CA ILE A 315 -1.98 13.70 -27.77
C ILE A 315 -0.48 13.63 -27.59
N THR A 316 0.22 14.68 -27.98
CA THR A 316 1.65 14.83 -27.73
C THR A 316 1.87 15.05 -26.24
N LYS A 317 2.68 14.19 -25.59
CA LYS A 317 2.89 14.19 -24.12
C LYS A 317 1.56 14.18 -23.34
N PRO A 318 0.81 13.06 -23.41
CA PRO A 318 -0.58 13.01 -22.95
C PRO A 318 -0.77 13.37 -21.48
N LEU A 319 0.19 13.02 -20.61
CA LEU A 319 0.12 13.37 -19.20
C LEU A 319 0.28 14.89 -19.00
N ASP A 320 1.36 15.48 -19.51
CA ASP A 320 1.67 16.91 -19.34
C ASP A 320 0.55 17.80 -19.86
N GLU A 321 0.03 17.49 -21.05
CA GLU A 321 -1.04 18.28 -21.66
C GLU A 321 -2.38 18.11 -20.93
N SER A 322 -2.68 16.91 -20.43
CA SER A 322 -3.88 16.66 -19.61
C SER A 322 -3.82 17.42 -18.28
N VAL A 323 -2.68 17.42 -17.61
CA VAL A 323 -2.47 18.17 -16.36
C VAL A 323 -2.64 19.65 -16.61
N LYS A 324 -1.98 20.20 -17.64
CA LYS A 324 -2.06 21.62 -17.99
C LYS A 324 -3.49 22.09 -18.24
N ARG A 325 -4.28 21.29 -18.97
CA ARG A 325 -5.67 21.61 -19.29
C ARG A 325 -6.61 21.44 -18.10
N ALA A 326 -6.47 20.35 -17.34
CA ALA A 326 -7.22 20.16 -16.11
C ALA A 326 -6.98 21.32 -15.13
N VAL A 327 -5.72 21.68 -14.86
CA VAL A 327 -5.36 22.79 -13.96
C VAL A 327 -6.02 24.09 -14.40
N ARG A 328 -6.01 24.42 -15.71
CA ARG A 328 -6.67 25.64 -16.22
C ARG A 328 -8.16 25.71 -15.85
N VAL A 329 -8.88 24.60 -15.93
CA VAL A 329 -10.28 24.51 -15.52
C VAL A 329 -10.40 24.62 -14.00
N LEU A 330 -9.56 23.87 -13.26
CA LEU A 330 -9.61 23.77 -11.81
C LEU A 330 -9.31 25.09 -11.09
N MET A 331 -8.46 25.96 -11.65
CA MET A 331 -8.08 27.25 -11.04
C MET A 331 -9.26 28.20 -10.79
N ASN A 332 -10.40 27.99 -11.46
CA ASN A 332 -11.58 28.84 -11.32
C ASN A 332 -12.69 28.19 -10.48
N ILE A 333 -12.47 27.00 -9.92
CA ILE A 333 -13.50 26.30 -9.13
C ILE A 333 -13.51 26.87 -7.70
N PRO A 334 -14.68 27.34 -7.20
CA PRO A 334 -14.77 27.96 -5.88
C PRO A 334 -14.16 27.16 -4.73
N VAL A 335 -14.36 25.84 -4.69
CA VAL A 335 -13.84 24.98 -3.61
C VAL A 335 -12.31 24.94 -3.53
N LEU A 336 -11.61 25.30 -4.63
CA LEU A 336 -10.14 25.31 -4.67
C LEU A 336 -9.54 26.71 -4.54
N VAL A 337 -10.37 27.75 -4.37
CA VAL A 337 -9.92 29.15 -4.33
C VAL A 337 -9.97 29.67 -2.89
N CYS A 338 -8.79 29.95 -2.34
CA CYS A 338 -8.68 30.64 -1.06
C CYS A 338 -8.69 32.17 -1.25
N GLU A 339 -9.69 32.85 -0.71
CA GLU A 339 -9.84 34.31 -0.83
C GLU A 339 -8.68 35.09 -0.20
N ILE A 340 -8.13 34.60 0.91
CA ILE A 340 -6.99 35.21 1.63
C ILE A 340 -5.72 35.19 0.76
N GLN A 341 -5.49 34.11 0.01
CA GLN A 341 -4.35 34.00 -0.91
C GLN A 341 -4.56 34.83 -2.18
N ARG A 342 -5.81 34.96 -2.64
CA ARG A 342 -6.18 35.82 -3.78
C ARG A 342 -5.90 37.30 -3.48
N GLY A 343 -6.11 37.73 -2.24
CA GLY A 343 -5.76 39.08 -1.77
C GLY A 343 -4.25 39.34 -1.67
N ARG A 344 -3.44 38.33 -1.30
CA ARG A 344 -1.96 38.45 -1.27
C ARG A 344 -1.35 38.52 -2.67
N ALA A 345 -1.89 37.80 -3.65
CA ALA A 345 -1.41 37.83 -5.03
C ALA A 345 -1.62 39.18 -5.74
N GLN A 346 -2.56 40.02 -5.27
CA GLN A 346 -2.75 41.38 -5.77
C GLN A 346 -1.72 42.38 -5.21
N GLY A 347 -0.87 41.98 -4.25
CA GLY A 347 0.19 42.80 -3.64
C GLY A 347 1.63 42.45 -4.04
N GLY A 348 1.86 41.43 -4.86
CA GLY A 348 3.21 41.09 -5.35
C GLY A 348 3.41 39.61 -5.68
N PHE A 349 3.69 39.35 -6.96
CA PHE A 349 4.12 38.10 -7.61
C PHE A 349 3.27 36.82 -7.41
N PRO A 350 2.97 36.07 -8.50
CA PRO A 350 2.06 34.92 -8.45
C PRO A 350 2.78 33.68 -7.90
N GLY A 351 2.47 33.33 -6.65
CA GLY A 351 2.71 31.98 -6.13
C GLY A 351 1.61 31.04 -6.60
N THR A 352 1.85 30.35 -7.71
CA THR A 352 0.94 29.36 -8.30
C THR A 352 0.99 28.03 -7.52
N PHE A 353 -0.16 27.38 -7.38
CA PHE A 353 -0.24 25.94 -7.09
C PHE A 353 0.42 25.16 -8.24
N VAL A 354 1.52 24.43 -7.97
CA VAL A 354 2.01 23.29 -8.77
C VAL A 354 2.49 22.20 -7.82
#